data_AF-A0A2A2C9W5-F1
#
_entry.id   AF-A0A2A2C9W5-F1
#
_cell.length_a   1.000
_cell.length_b   1.000
_cell.length_c   1.000
_cell.angle_alpha   90.00
_cell.angle_beta   90.00
_cell.angle_gamma   90.00
#
_symmetry.space_group_name_H-M   'P 1'
#
loop_
_entity.id
_entity.type
_entity.pdbx_description
1 polymer ?
#
loop_
_entity_poly.entity_id
_entity_poly.type
_entity_poly.pdbx_seq_one_letter_code
_entity_poly.pdbx_strand_id
1 'polypeptide(L)'
;MDIKKNIIIVFATTLLGGCGSVGNIKDVEPSKYVHVTDYLNDAFEKSNCVGSIFSPQGRISTDADGLKYQLNGENIRCYSESIETAVEKYCVYKRGEIVQGGSWCKVNGEPLFYINYGYDGKHYGVPKENFMVVEQGSSQGKLQWLSTAERLGFLSKRVLLQQKLENEINAKKEATELQLKIKEKNTPVKADVGDLICKEDYEAKPYQYPGTAYYKAYVEKKEKNKLQLRLVWHGGNGFVVNDITSSNNIIWSSPNGWRHCN
;
A
#
# COMPACT_ATOMS: atom_id res chain seq x y z
N MET A 1 66.49 -52.24 -36.69
CA MET A 1 65.63 -51.20 -37.29
C MET A 1 64.64 -51.91 -38.17
N ASP A 2 63.31 -51.90 -37.98
CA ASP A 2 62.47 -51.12 -37.08
C ASP A 2 61.20 -51.90 -36.79
N ILE A 3 60.80 -51.93 -35.52
CA ILE A 3 59.51 -52.41 -35.07
C ILE A 3 58.50 -51.33 -35.42
N LYS A 4 57.64 -51.58 -36.41
CA LYS A 4 56.50 -50.71 -36.72
C LYS A 4 55.51 -50.74 -35.54
N LYS A 5 55.66 -49.77 -34.64
CA LYS A 5 54.64 -49.41 -33.63
C LYS A 5 53.47 -48.75 -34.36
N ASN A 6 52.38 -49.49 -34.54
CA ASN A 6 51.08 -48.89 -34.81
C ASN A 6 50.61 -48.19 -33.52
N ILE A 7 50.88 -46.90 -33.41
CA ILE A 7 50.26 -46.04 -32.39
C ILE A 7 48.86 -45.71 -32.92
N ILE A 8 47.87 -46.45 -32.44
CA ILE A 8 46.46 -46.05 -32.59
C ILE A 8 46.24 -44.88 -31.62
N ILE A 9 46.24 -43.66 -32.16
CA ILE A 9 45.77 -42.49 -31.44
C ILE A 9 44.24 -42.59 -31.39
N VAL A 10 43.72 -43.14 -30.31
CA VAL A 10 42.29 -43.05 -29.99
C VAL A 10 42.01 -41.60 -29.63
N PHE A 11 41.48 -40.84 -30.58
CA PHE A 11 40.89 -39.53 -30.35
C PHE A 11 39.68 -39.72 -29.42
N ALA A 12 39.89 -39.53 -28.12
CA ALA A 12 38.83 -39.42 -27.13
C ALA A 12 38.16 -38.04 -27.25
N THR A 13 37.38 -37.83 -28.32
CA THR A 13 36.49 -36.68 -28.48
C THR A 13 35.05 -37.12 -28.31
N THR A 14 34.62 -37.43 -27.09
CA THR A 14 33.19 -37.58 -26.73
C THR A 14 32.97 -37.46 -25.21
N LEU A 15 33.36 -36.36 -24.57
CA LEU A 15 32.85 -35.99 -23.23
C LEU A 15 32.66 -34.47 -23.06
N LEU A 16 32.15 -33.80 -24.09
CA LEU A 16 31.53 -32.46 -23.99
C LEU A 16 30.08 -32.52 -24.46
N GLY A 17 29.38 -33.61 -24.13
CA GLY A 17 27.93 -33.76 -24.26
C GLY A 17 27.24 -33.43 -22.94
N GLY A 18 27.50 -32.25 -22.40
CA GLY A 18 26.88 -31.74 -21.17
C GLY A 18 26.22 -30.39 -21.43
N CYS A 19 25.55 -30.22 -22.57
CA CYS A 19 24.58 -29.14 -22.70
C CYS A 19 23.44 -29.45 -21.73
N GLY A 20 23.56 -28.98 -20.49
CA GLY A 20 22.42 -28.91 -19.58
C GLY A 20 21.33 -28.14 -20.28
N SER A 21 20.25 -28.83 -20.67
CA SER A 21 19.09 -28.18 -21.24
C SER A 21 18.59 -27.19 -20.20
N VAL A 22 18.64 -25.89 -20.53
CA VAL A 22 17.98 -24.86 -19.73
C VAL A 22 16.50 -25.23 -19.68
N GLY A 23 16.02 -25.68 -18.52
CA GLY A 23 14.65 -26.13 -18.33
C GLY A 23 13.70 -24.96 -18.13
N ASN A 24 12.39 -25.16 -18.32
CA ASN A 24 11.43 -24.12 -17.96
C ASN A 24 11.23 -24.12 -16.43
N ILE A 25 11.14 -22.94 -15.82
CA ILE A 25 10.98 -22.80 -14.36
C ILE A 25 9.69 -23.48 -13.88
N LYS A 26 8.68 -23.58 -14.75
CA LYS A 26 7.41 -24.28 -14.49
C LYS A 26 7.57 -25.81 -14.29
N ASP A 27 8.65 -26.40 -14.80
CA ASP A 27 8.86 -27.86 -14.83
C ASP A 27 9.47 -28.40 -13.53
N VAL A 28 9.95 -27.52 -12.64
CA VAL A 28 10.48 -27.95 -11.35
C VAL A 28 9.35 -28.38 -10.43
N GLU A 29 9.48 -29.56 -9.84
CA GLU A 29 8.46 -30.14 -8.96
C GLU A 29 8.60 -29.62 -7.51
N PRO A 30 7.54 -29.02 -6.92
CA PRO A 30 7.61 -28.43 -5.59
C PRO A 30 7.69 -29.48 -4.48
N SER A 31 7.38 -30.75 -4.77
CA SER A 31 7.15 -31.79 -3.77
C SER A 31 8.35 -32.14 -2.90
N LYS A 32 9.56 -31.89 -3.40
CA LYS A 32 10.82 -32.18 -2.72
C LYS A 32 11.25 -31.09 -1.73
N TYR A 33 10.56 -29.95 -1.72
CA TYR A 33 11.00 -28.76 -0.99
C TYR A 33 10.10 -28.47 0.22
N VAL A 34 10.75 -28.29 1.37
CA VAL A 34 10.07 -27.85 2.60
C VAL A 34 9.77 -26.36 2.52
N HIS A 35 10.77 -25.57 2.11
CA HIS A 35 10.77 -24.11 2.01
C HIS A 35 10.57 -23.64 0.56
N VAL A 36 9.86 -22.53 0.39
CA VAL A 36 9.66 -21.89 -0.92
C VAL A 36 10.97 -21.24 -1.39
N THR A 37 11.82 -20.78 -0.48
CA THR A 37 13.15 -20.24 -0.81
C THR A 37 14.03 -21.29 -1.49
N ASP A 38 14.02 -22.52 -1.00
CA ASP A 38 14.81 -23.62 -1.57
C ASP A 38 14.27 -24.04 -2.94
N TYR A 39 12.94 -24.15 -3.05
CA TYR A 39 12.27 -24.47 -4.31
C TYR A 39 12.57 -23.45 -5.39
N LEU A 40 12.41 -22.16 -5.09
CA LEU A 40 12.66 -21.11 -6.07
C LEU A 40 14.15 -20.99 -6.38
N ASN A 41 15.05 -21.13 -5.41
CA ASN A 41 16.47 -21.15 -5.70
C ASN A 41 16.81 -22.25 -6.73
N ASP A 42 16.38 -23.49 -6.50
CA ASP A 42 16.60 -24.58 -7.47
C ASP A 42 15.90 -24.36 -8.82
N ALA A 43 14.68 -23.82 -8.81
CA ALA A 43 13.92 -23.54 -10.02
C ALA A 43 14.59 -22.46 -10.88
N PHE A 44 15.07 -21.38 -10.27
CA PHE A 44 15.82 -20.35 -10.96
C PHE A 44 17.15 -20.91 -11.48
N GLU A 45 17.90 -21.66 -10.66
CA GLU A 45 19.18 -22.29 -11.05
C GLU A 45 19.02 -23.18 -12.29
N LYS A 46 18.09 -24.14 -12.27
CA LYS A 46 17.85 -25.07 -13.39
C LYS A 46 17.36 -24.39 -14.66
N SER A 47 16.66 -23.26 -14.52
CA SER A 47 16.11 -22.51 -15.64
C SER A 47 17.00 -21.38 -16.13
N ASN A 48 18.19 -21.21 -15.55
CA ASN A 48 19.13 -20.17 -15.95
C ASN A 48 18.46 -18.77 -16.09
N CYS A 49 17.56 -18.41 -15.18
CA CYS A 49 16.70 -17.24 -15.31
C CYS A 49 17.46 -15.92 -15.44
N VAL A 50 18.61 -15.78 -14.77
CA VAL A 50 19.50 -14.60 -14.85
C VAL A 50 20.49 -14.69 -16.03
N GLY A 51 20.63 -15.87 -16.65
CA GLY A 51 21.53 -16.08 -17.79
C GLY A 51 22.97 -16.45 -17.40
N SER A 52 23.27 -16.66 -16.12
CA SER A 52 24.59 -17.01 -15.58
C SER A 52 24.70 -18.48 -15.16
N ILE A 53 24.93 -19.39 -16.12
CA ILE A 53 24.94 -20.87 -15.93
C ILE A 53 25.97 -21.35 -14.88
N PHE A 54 26.95 -20.52 -14.50
CA PHE A 54 28.02 -20.88 -13.56
C PHE A 54 28.08 -19.98 -12.31
N SER A 55 27.07 -19.13 -12.10
CA SER A 55 27.01 -18.24 -10.95
C SER A 55 25.67 -18.39 -10.24
N PRO A 56 25.65 -18.36 -8.89
CA PRO A 56 24.40 -18.36 -8.13
C PRO A 56 23.49 -17.24 -8.60
N GLN A 57 22.27 -17.59 -9.01
CA GLN A 57 21.28 -16.65 -9.52
C GLN A 57 20.63 -15.83 -8.43
N GLY A 58 20.59 -16.35 -7.21
CA GLY A 58 20.07 -15.65 -6.06
C GLY A 58 20.88 -15.91 -4.81
N ARG A 59 20.40 -15.37 -3.70
CA ARG A 59 20.94 -15.59 -2.37
C ARG A 59 19.81 -15.95 -1.41
N ILE A 60 20.07 -16.96 -0.57
CA ILE A 60 19.23 -17.27 0.57
C ILE A 60 19.86 -16.63 1.81
N SER A 61 19.07 -15.88 2.56
CA SER A 61 19.48 -15.26 3.82
C SER A 61 18.37 -15.36 4.86
N THR A 62 18.70 -15.14 6.12
CA THR A 62 17.71 -15.05 7.20
C THR A 62 17.92 -13.75 7.95
N ASP A 63 16.83 -12.99 8.15
CA ASP A 63 16.86 -11.76 8.91
C ASP A 63 15.62 -11.62 9.81
N ALA A 64 15.38 -10.41 10.34
CA ALA A 64 14.26 -10.13 11.23
C ALA A 64 12.89 -10.37 10.58
N ASP A 65 12.79 -10.30 9.25
CA ASP A 65 11.54 -10.54 8.55
C ASP A 65 11.33 -12.05 8.31
N GLY A 66 12.38 -12.83 8.09
CA GLY A 66 12.29 -14.28 7.98
C GLY A 66 13.36 -14.91 7.11
N LEU A 67 13.07 -16.11 6.61
CA LEU A 67 13.89 -16.78 5.60
C LEU A 67 13.58 -16.17 4.23
N LYS A 68 14.61 -15.65 3.57
CA LYS A 68 14.49 -14.89 2.33
C LYS A 68 15.25 -15.54 1.20
N TYR A 69 14.64 -15.55 0.03
CA TYR A 69 15.34 -15.72 -1.24
C TYR A 69 15.26 -14.41 -2.02
N GLN A 70 16.39 -13.92 -2.50
CA GLN A 70 16.46 -12.72 -3.34
C GLN A 70 17.26 -13.03 -4.60
N LEU A 71 16.74 -12.61 -5.75
CA LEU A 71 17.44 -12.74 -7.03
C LEU A 71 18.60 -11.74 -7.11
N ASN A 72 19.77 -12.17 -7.60
CA ASN A 72 21.00 -11.36 -7.65
C ASN A 72 21.05 -10.41 -8.87
N GLY A 73 20.09 -10.50 -9.79
CA GLY A 73 20.05 -9.68 -10.99
C GLY A 73 18.71 -9.80 -11.72
N GLU A 74 18.62 -9.17 -12.88
CA GLU A 74 17.43 -9.20 -13.73
C GLU A 74 17.18 -10.61 -14.29
N ASN A 75 15.92 -11.05 -14.24
CA ASN A 75 15.49 -12.30 -14.86
C ASN A 75 15.34 -12.14 -16.38
N ILE A 76 16.45 -12.21 -17.12
CA ILE A 76 16.43 -12.03 -18.57
C ILE A 76 15.89 -13.24 -19.37
N ARG A 77 15.80 -14.43 -18.77
CA ARG A 77 15.34 -15.67 -19.47
C ARG A 77 14.00 -16.22 -19.00
N CYS A 78 13.56 -15.89 -17.79
CA CYS A 78 12.32 -16.40 -17.23
C CYS A 78 11.24 -15.32 -17.26
N TYR A 79 10.18 -15.54 -18.04
CA TYR A 79 9.06 -14.60 -18.11
C TYR A 79 8.31 -14.47 -16.77
N SER A 80 7.73 -13.30 -16.53
CA SER A 80 6.93 -12.99 -15.33
C SER A 80 5.85 -14.03 -15.05
N GLU A 81 5.10 -14.42 -16.09
CA GLU A 81 4.05 -15.43 -16.02
C GLU A 81 4.60 -16.81 -15.61
N SER A 82 5.82 -17.16 -16.03
CA SER A 82 6.46 -18.41 -15.65
C SER A 82 6.88 -18.45 -14.19
N ILE A 83 7.36 -17.32 -13.67
CA ILE A 83 7.69 -17.18 -12.25
C ILE A 83 6.40 -17.24 -11.42
N GLU A 84 5.35 -16.53 -11.83
CA GLU A 84 4.04 -16.56 -11.17
C GLU A 84 3.45 -17.98 -11.14
N THR A 85 3.49 -18.68 -12.29
CA THR A 85 3.05 -20.08 -12.36
C THR A 85 3.85 -20.99 -11.42
N ALA A 86 5.17 -20.82 -11.35
CA ALA A 86 6.02 -21.63 -10.47
C ALA A 86 5.69 -21.39 -8.99
N VAL A 87 5.46 -20.12 -8.61
CA VAL A 87 5.03 -19.71 -7.26
C VAL A 87 3.65 -20.28 -6.92
N GLU A 88 2.69 -20.13 -7.82
CA GLU A 88 1.33 -20.66 -7.67
C GLU A 88 1.34 -22.19 -7.51
N LYS A 89 2.11 -22.89 -8.34
CA LYS A 89 2.29 -24.35 -8.27
C LYS A 89 2.76 -24.78 -6.88
N TYR A 90 3.74 -24.07 -6.30
CA TYR A 90 4.22 -24.36 -4.96
C TYR A 90 3.16 -24.08 -3.88
N CYS A 91 2.48 -22.93 -3.97
CA CYS A 91 1.42 -22.56 -3.02
C CYS A 91 0.30 -23.61 -3.00
N VAL A 92 -0.19 -23.99 -4.19
CA VAL A 92 -1.23 -25.02 -4.35
C VAL A 92 -0.76 -26.38 -3.84
N TYR A 93 0.50 -26.77 -4.10
CA TYR A 93 1.06 -28.01 -3.56
C TYR A 93 1.02 -28.04 -2.02
N LYS A 94 1.26 -26.90 -1.37
CA LYS A 94 1.13 -26.74 0.09
C LYS A 94 -0.31 -26.58 0.57
N ARG A 95 -1.30 -26.80 -0.32
CA ARG A 95 -2.74 -26.60 -0.09
C ARG A 95 -3.08 -25.15 0.29
N GLY A 96 -2.28 -24.22 -0.20
CA GLY A 96 -2.49 -22.79 -0.02
C GLY A 96 -3.24 -22.15 -1.17
N GLU A 97 -3.62 -20.90 -0.96
CA GLU A 97 -4.20 -20.03 -1.97
C GLU A 97 -3.40 -18.73 -2.07
N ILE A 98 -3.22 -18.25 -3.30
CA ILE A 98 -2.63 -16.94 -3.57
C ILE A 98 -3.69 -15.86 -3.36
N VAL A 99 -3.35 -14.82 -2.59
CA VAL A 99 -4.26 -13.74 -2.19
C VAL A 99 -3.58 -12.37 -2.28
N GLN A 100 -4.37 -11.32 -2.09
CA GLN A 100 -3.90 -9.94 -1.94
C GLN A 100 -3.08 -9.45 -3.14
N GLY A 101 -3.64 -9.62 -4.33
CA GLY A 101 -3.01 -9.17 -5.57
C GLY A 101 -1.82 -9.99 -6.02
N GLY A 102 -1.67 -11.24 -5.54
CA GLY A 102 -0.60 -12.15 -5.95
C GLY A 102 0.59 -12.21 -4.99
N SER A 103 0.63 -11.32 -3.99
CA SER A 103 1.81 -11.13 -3.14
C SER A 103 1.88 -12.05 -1.93
N TRP A 104 0.84 -12.84 -1.67
CA TRP A 104 0.78 -13.70 -0.50
C TRP A 104 0.25 -15.08 -0.83
N CYS A 105 0.92 -16.13 -0.39
CA CYS A 105 0.33 -17.45 -0.25
C CYS A 105 -0.14 -17.64 1.20
N LYS A 106 -1.34 -18.17 1.41
CA LYS A 106 -1.84 -18.52 2.74
C LYS A 106 -2.41 -19.92 2.78
N VAL A 107 -2.37 -20.54 3.96
CA VAL A 107 -2.96 -21.86 4.24
C VAL A 107 -3.85 -21.73 5.46
N ASN A 108 -5.12 -22.17 5.37
CA ASN A 108 -6.07 -22.10 6.48
C ASN A 108 -6.23 -20.69 7.12
N GLY A 109 -6.05 -19.64 6.32
CA GLY A 109 -6.13 -18.25 6.77
C GLY A 109 -4.85 -17.68 7.40
N GLU A 110 -3.75 -18.45 7.43
CA GLU A 110 -2.46 -18.02 7.96
C GLU A 110 -1.44 -17.83 6.83
N PRO A 111 -0.56 -16.81 6.92
CA PRO A 111 0.41 -16.52 5.87
C PRO A 111 1.44 -17.65 5.80
N LEU A 112 1.65 -18.20 4.60
CA LEU A 112 2.68 -19.20 4.33
C LEU A 112 3.97 -18.51 3.88
N PHE A 113 3.89 -17.66 2.86
CA PHE A 113 5.01 -16.86 2.38
C PHE A 113 4.54 -15.61 1.62
N TYR A 114 5.39 -14.60 1.63
CA TYR A 114 5.26 -13.35 0.89
C TYR A 114 6.07 -13.41 -0.40
N ILE A 115 5.56 -12.75 -1.44
CA ILE A 115 6.22 -12.59 -2.74
C ILE A 115 6.26 -11.11 -3.07
N ASN A 116 7.45 -10.63 -3.40
CA ASN A 116 7.66 -9.37 -4.08
C ASN A 116 8.17 -9.67 -5.49
N TYR A 117 7.34 -9.36 -6.48
CA TYR A 117 7.70 -9.52 -7.89
C TYR A 117 8.53 -8.36 -8.45
N GLY A 118 8.88 -7.35 -7.64
CA GLY A 118 9.76 -6.26 -8.08
C GLY A 118 9.09 -5.22 -8.99
N TYR A 119 7.76 -5.11 -8.97
CA TYR A 119 7.02 -4.21 -9.87
C TYR A 119 7.09 -2.75 -9.40
N ASP A 120 7.57 -1.85 -10.27
CA ASP A 120 7.69 -0.40 -10.00
C ASP A 120 6.52 0.44 -10.56
N GLY A 121 5.50 -0.19 -11.15
CA GLY A 121 4.34 0.51 -11.72
C GLY A 121 4.58 1.21 -13.05
N LYS A 122 5.80 1.17 -13.62
CA LYS A 122 6.17 2.02 -14.77
C LYS A 122 6.48 1.27 -16.05
N HIS A 123 6.62 -0.05 -16.00
CA HIS A 123 7.08 -0.82 -17.15
C HIS A 123 6.16 -1.99 -17.47
N TYR A 124 5.33 -1.83 -18.51
CA TYR A 124 4.72 -2.96 -19.20
C TYR A 124 5.82 -3.69 -19.99
N GLY A 125 6.32 -4.80 -19.46
CA GLY A 125 7.22 -5.72 -20.19
C GLY A 125 8.71 -5.66 -19.88
N VAL A 126 9.14 -5.29 -18.67
CA VAL A 126 10.57 -5.20 -18.27
C VAL A 126 10.88 -6.19 -17.13
N PRO A 127 12.10 -6.78 -17.08
CA PRO A 127 12.55 -7.75 -16.07
C PRO A 127 12.20 -7.33 -14.64
N LYS A 128 11.79 -8.32 -13.84
CA LYS A 128 11.53 -8.20 -12.42
C LYS A 128 12.87 -8.00 -11.70
N GLU A 129 13.35 -6.76 -11.69
CA GLU A 129 14.43 -6.35 -10.79
C GLU A 129 13.98 -6.64 -9.35
N ASN A 130 14.84 -7.27 -8.55
CA ASN A 130 14.60 -7.48 -7.12
C ASN A 130 13.46 -8.45 -6.76
N PHE A 131 13.23 -9.51 -7.56
CA PHE A 131 12.37 -10.61 -7.11
C PHE A 131 12.83 -11.12 -5.73
N MET A 132 11.88 -11.22 -4.80
CA MET A 132 12.13 -11.68 -3.45
C MET A 132 10.95 -12.50 -2.93
N VAL A 133 11.26 -13.56 -2.21
CA VAL A 133 10.31 -14.31 -1.40
C VAL A 133 10.75 -14.32 0.04
N VAL A 134 9.77 -14.22 0.95
CA VAL A 134 10.00 -14.27 2.40
C VAL A 134 9.04 -15.29 3.02
N GLU A 135 9.56 -16.21 3.82
CA GLU A 135 8.77 -17.16 4.60
C GLU A 135 9.23 -17.20 6.06
N GLN A 136 8.48 -17.93 6.89
CA GLN A 136 8.81 -18.09 8.29
C GLN A 136 10.22 -18.71 8.45
N GLY A 137 11.11 -17.98 9.14
CA GLY A 137 12.43 -18.50 9.49
C GLY A 137 12.34 -19.60 10.55
N SER A 138 13.30 -20.53 10.55
CA SER A 138 13.35 -21.67 11.49
C SER A 138 13.43 -21.25 12.96
N SER A 139 14.01 -20.07 13.24
CA SER A 139 14.10 -19.49 14.59
C SER A 139 12.90 -18.62 14.97
N GLN A 140 11.98 -18.32 14.03
CA GLN A 140 10.84 -17.45 14.27
C GLN A 140 9.65 -18.24 14.79
N GLY A 141 9.04 -17.77 15.88
CA GLY A 141 7.76 -18.28 16.35
C GLY A 141 6.59 -17.85 15.47
N LYS A 142 5.49 -18.60 15.52
CA LYS A 142 4.27 -18.33 14.73
C LYS A 142 3.71 -16.91 14.90
N LEU A 143 3.70 -16.39 16.12
CA LEU A 143 3.20 -15.03 16.40
C LEU A 143 4.14 -13.94 15.84
N GLN A 144 5.44 -14.19 15.87
CA GLN A 144 6.43 -13.29 15.28
C GLN A 144 6.26 -13.25 13.76
N TRP A 145 6.11 -14.42 13.14
CA TRP A 145 5.83 -14.51 11.70
C TRP A 145 4.53 -13.80 11.31
N LEU A 146 3.44 -14.02 12.04
CA LEU A 146 2.17 -13.32 11.77
C LEU A 146 2.33 -11.80 11.88
N SER A 147 3.07 -11.31 12.88
CA SER A 147 3.31 -9.88 13.07
C SER A 147 4.15 -9.29 11.93
N THR A 148 5.16 -10.03 11.47
CA THR A 148 5.92 -9.64 10.27
C THR A 148 5.04 -9.65 9.04
N ALA A 149 4.23 -10.69 8.85
CA ALA A 149 3.37 -10.81 7.69
C ALA A 149 2.39 -9.64 7.59
N GLU A 150 1.76 -9.26 8.71
CA GLU A 150 0.90 -8.08 8.77
C GLU A 150 1.65 -6.78 8.44
N ARG A 151 2.89 -6.61 8.93
CA ARG A 151 3.74 -5.46 8.54
C ARG A 151 4.10 -5.46 7.05
N LEU A 152 4.28 -6.64 6.45
CA LEU A 152 4.48 -6.83 5.01
C LEU A 152 3.15 -6.77 4.21
N GLY A 153 2.03 -6.44 4.87
CA GLY A 153 0.75 -6.17 4.23
C GLY A 153 -0.22 -7.35 4.22
N PHE A 154 0.03 -8.45 4.93
CA PHE A 154 -0.93 -9.56 5.04
C PHE A 154 -2.19 -9.12 5.81
N LEU A 155 -3.36 -9.29 5.20
CA LEU A 155 -4.65 -8.93 5.80
C LEU A 155 -5.17 -10.10 6.62
N SER A 156 -4.65 -10.23 7.83
CA SER A 156 -5.15 -11.22 8.79
C SER A 156 -6.57 -10.88 9.28
N LYS A 157 -7.26 -11.86 9.88
CA LYS A 157 -8.55 -11.60 10.55
C LYS A 157 -8.46 -10.49 11.59
N ARG A 158 -7.32 -10.39 12.30
CA ARG A 158 -7.06 -9.35 13.29
C ARG A 158 -7.04 -7.97 12.64
N VAL A 159 -6.25 -7.81 11.57
CA VAL A 159 -6.12 -6.55 10.83
C VAL A 159 -7.46 -6.11 10.26
N LEU A 160 -8.20 -7.03 9.63
CA LEU A 160 -9.52 -6.74 9.05
C LEU A 160 -10.53 -6.29 10.10
N LEU A 161 -10.52 -6.91 11.29
CA LEU A 161 -11.42 -6.54 12.38
C LEU A 161 -11.07 -5.16 12.96
N GLN A 162 -9.77 -4.85 13.09
CA GLN A 162 -9.31 -3.54 13.54
C GLN A 162 -9.70 -2.44 12.54
N GLN A 163 -9.47 -2.65 11.25
CA GLN A 163 -9.87 -1.71 10.20
C GLN A 163 -11.39 -1.45 10.21
N LYS A 164 -12.18 -2.50 10.41
CA LYS A 164 -13.64 -2.36 10.52
C LYS A 164 -14.03 -1.50 11.73
N LEU A 165 -13.42 -1.74 12.89
CA LEU A 165 -13.69 -0.96 14.11
C LEU A 165 -13.31 0.51 13.93
N GLU A 166 -12.12 0.78 13.37
CA GLU A 166 -11.66 2.15 13.10
C GLU A 166 -12.60 2.88 12.13
N ASN A 167 -13.06 2.20 11.07
CA ASN A 167 -14.03 2.76 10.13
C ASN A 167 -15.38 3.06 10.81
N GLU A 168 -15.86 2.17 11.69
CA GLU A 168 -17.10 2.41 12.45
C GLU A 168 -16.96 3.60 13.42
N ILE A 169 -15.80 3.76 14.06
CA ILE A 169 -15.50 4.91 14.93
C ILE A 169 -15.47 6.21 14.12
N ASN A 170 -14.77 6.21 12.98
CA ASN A 170 -14.67 7.37 12.12
C ASN A 170 -16.03 7.78 11.55
N ALA A 171 -16.82 6.82 11.08
CA ALA A 171 -18.18 7.08 10.59
C ALA A 171 -19.08 7.68 11.68
N LYS A 172 -18.99 7.20 12.93
CA LYS A 172 -19.72 7.79 14.07
C LYS A 172 -19.26 9.22 14.37
N LYS A 173 -17.95 9.48 14.31
CA LYS A 173 -17.38 10.81 14.51
C LYS A 173 -17.87 11.78 13.44
N GLU A 174 -17.79 11.41 12.17
CA GLU A 174 -18.27 12.21 11.04
C GLU A 174 -19.78 12.50 11.15
N ALA A 175 -20.58 11.50 11.50
CA ALA A 175 -22.01 11.68 11.71
C ALA A 175 -22.31 12.64 12.87
N THR A 176 -21.54 12.58 13.95
CA THR A 176 -21.68 13.47 15.11
C THR A 176 -21.30 14.90 14.74
N GLU A 177 -20.18 15.10 14.04
CA GLU A 177 -19.74 16.41 13.56
C GLU A 177 -20.77 17.03 12.59
N LEU A 178 -21.34 16.22 11.69
CA LEU A 178 -22.40 16.66 10.80
C LEU A 178 -23.66 17.09 11.56
N GLN A 179 -24.08 16.32 12.56
CA GLN A 179 -25.23 16.69 13.41
C GLN A 179 -24.98 17.98 14.18
N LEU A 180 -23.78 18.17 14.75
CA LEU A 180 -23.40 19.40 15.43
C LEU A 180 -23.45 20.59 14.48
N LYS A 181 -22.88 20.48 13.28
CA LYS A 181 -22.94 21.54 12.26
C LYS A 181 -24.38 21.87 11.86
N ILE A 182 -25.24 20.86 11.68
CA ILE A 182 -26.67 21.09 11.38
C ILE A 182 -27.36 21.81 12.54
N LYS A 183 -27.08 21.42 13.78
CA LYS A 183 -27.65 22.06 14.97
C LYS A 183 -27.18 23.51 15.08
N GLU A 184 -25.89 23.77 14.93
CA GLU A 184 -25.31 25.12 14.98
C GLU A 184 -25.91 26.00 13.89
N LYS A 185 -25.96 25.53 12.64
CA LYS A 185 -26.59 26.23 11.50
C LYS A 185 -28.03 26.66 11.74
N ASN A 186 -28.78 25.90 12.54
CA ASN A 186 -30.20 26.13 12.80
C ASN A 186 -30.48 26.79 14.16
N THR A 187 -29.46 26.99 15.00
CA THR A 187 -29.64 27.61 16.31
C THR A 187 -29.61 29.14 16.16
N PRO A 188 -30.66 29.87 16.58
CA PRO A 188 -30.68 31.32 16.52
C PRO A 188 -29.78 31.93 17.60
N VAL A 189 -28.99 32.95 17.24
CA VAL A 189 -28.29 33.77 18.22
C VAL A 189 -29.26 34.68 18.96
N LYS A 190 -29.12 34.77 20.29
CA LYS A 190 -29.75 35.82 21.09
C LYS A 190 -28.77 36.99 21.20
N ALA A 191 -28.83 37.90 20.24
CA ALA A 191 -28.02 39.12 20.19
C ALA A 191 -28.91 40.37 20.25
N ASP A 192 -28.34 41.42 20.83
CA ASP A 192 -28.87 42.77 20.93
C ASP A 192 -28.10 43.72 20.00
N VAL A 193 -28.64 44.93 19.77
CA VAL A 193 -28.00 45.92 18.91
C VAL A 193 -26.67 46.35 19.53
N GLY A 194 -25.59 46.32 18.75
CA GLY A 194 -24.22 46.58 19.17
C GLY A 194 -23.38 45.33 19.43
N ASP A 195 -23.99 44.15 19.54
CA ASP A 195 -23.26 42.90 19.80
C ASP A 195 -22.39 42.49 18.61
N LEU A 196 -21.22 41.92 18.91
CA LEU A 196 -20.33 41.31 17.92
C LEU A 196 -20.63 39.80 17.82
N ILE A 197 -21.10 39.39 16.65
CA ILE A 197 -21.47 38.00 16.37
C ILE A 197 -20.61 37.40 15.24
N CYS A 198 -20.44 36.09 15.30
CA CYS A 198 -19.58 35.28 14.45
C CYS A 198 -20.40 34.17 13.79
N LYS A 199 -20.08 33.83 12.54
CA LYS A 199 -20.67 32.68 11.81
C LYS A 199 -19.62 32.03 10.92
N GLU A 200 -19.54 30.70 10.93
CA GLU A 200 -18.70 29.95 9.97
C GLU A 200 -19.20 30.20 8.55
N ASP A 201 -18.28 30.46 7.63
CA ASP A 201 -18.59 30.51 6.20
C ASP A 201 -18.77 29.07 5.70
N TYR A 202 -20.02 28.62 5.70
CA TYR A 202 -20.38 27.29 5.26
C TYR A 202 -20.43 27.14 3.73
N GLU A 203 -20.33 28.23 2.98
CA GLU A 203 -20.29 28.22 1.51
C GLU A 203 -18.85 28.12 0.99
N ALA A 204 -17.87 28.45 1.84
CA ALA A 204 -16.46 28.22 1.61
C ALA A 204 -16.18 26.74 1.29
N LYS A 205 -15.61 26.49 0.11
CA LYS A 205 -15.12 25.18 -0.27
C LYS A 205 -13.76 24.93 0.41
N PRO A 206 -13.43 23.67 0.77
CA PRO A 206 -12.21 23.36 1.53
C PRO A 206 -10.88 23.81 0.92
N TYR A 207 -10.85 24.04 -0.40
CA TYR A 207 -9.67 24.47 -1.13
C TYR A 207 -9.55 25.99 -1.30
N GLN A 208 -10.58 26.76 -0.92
CA GLN A 208 -10.56 28.23 -1.07
C GLN A 208 -9.74 28.90 0.01
N TYR A 209 -9.67 28.30 1.21
CA TYR A 209 -9.00 28.85 2.37
C TYR A 209 -8.11 27.81 3.05
N PRO A 210 -7.00 28.21 3.71
CA PRO A 210 -6.09 27.29 4.38
C PRO A 210 -6.68 26.68 5.68
N GLY A 211 -7.93 27.00 6.03
CA GLY A 211 -8.67 26.47 7.17
C GLY A 211 -10.12 26.97 7.20
N THR A 212 -10.83 26.72 8.30
CA THR A 212 -12.21 27.21 8.48
C THR A 212 -12.25 28.73 8.51
N ALA A 213 -13.09 29.32 7.65
CA ALA A 213 -13.33 30.75 7.60
C ALA A 213 -14.60 31.13 8.36
N TYR A 214 -14.61 32.34 8.93
CA TYR A 214 -15.71 32.89 9.70
C TYR A 214 -15.95 34.35 9.32
N TYR A 215 -17.21 34.74 9.23
CA TYR A 215 -17.64 36.13 9.22
C TYR A 215 -17.81 36.63 10.66
N LYS A 216 -17.35 37.87 10.92
CA LYS A 216 -17.68 38.64 12.12
C LYS A 216 -18.49 39.87 11.74
N ALA A 217 -19.51 40.18 12.52
CA ALA A 217 -20.40 41.30 12.25
C ALA A 217 -20.95 41.95 13.52
N TYR A 218 -21.16 43.27 13.47
CA TYR A 218 -21.94 43.98 14.50
C TYR A 218 -23.43 43.95 14.15
N VAL A 219 -24.28 43.79 15.17
CA VAL A 219 -25.74 43.90 15.01
C VAL A 219 -26.15 45.37 14.97
N GLU A 220 -26.65 45.83 13.83
CA GLU A 220 -27.08 47.22 13.64
C GLU A 220 -28.57 47.41 13.97
N LYS A 221 -29.41 46.46 13.54
CA LYS A 221 -30.87 46.49 13.74
C LYS A 221 -31.42 45.08 13.87
N LYS A 222 -32.60 44.97 14.50
CA LYS A 222 -33.30 43.70 14.72
C LYS A 222 -34.75 43.83 14.27
N GLU A 223 -35.16 42.92 13.39
CA GLU A 223 -36.56 42.70 13.01
C GLU A 223 -36.93 41.26 13.39
N LYS A 224 -38.24 40.98 13.54
CA LYS A 224 -38.75 39.74 14.17
C LYS A 224 -37.98 38.45 13.81
N ASN A 225 -37.59 38.28 12.55
CA ASN A 225 -36.85 37.09 12.07
C ASN A 225 -35.54 37.41 11.32
N LYS A 226 -35.01 38.65 11.41
CA LYS A 226 -33.80 39.06 10.69
C LYS A 226 -32.96 40.03 11.49
N LEU A 227 -31.65 39.96 11.31
CA LEU A 227 -30.67 40.90 11.83
C LEU A 227 -30.09 41.71 10.66
N GLN A 228 -30.01 43.03 10.82
CA GLN A 228 -29.17 43.85 9.97
C GLN A 228 -27.76 43.82 10.57
N LEU A 229 -26.79 43.35 9.80
CA LEU A 229 -25.45 43.09 10.25
C LEU A 229 -24.46 43.94 9.48
N ARG A 230 -23.52 44.56 10.18
CA ARG A 230 -22.34 45.18 9.59
C ARG A 230 -21.18 44.21 9.67
N LEU A 231 -20.85 43.56 8.56
CA LEU A 231 -19.67 42.71 8.41
C LEU A 231 -18.42 43.56 8.64
N VAL A 232 -17.52 43.06 9.48
CA VAL A 232 -16.27 43.75 9.84
C VAL A 232 -15.02 42.91 9.61
N TRP A 233 -15.18 41.59 9.48
CA TRP A 233 -14.05 40.70 9.25
C TRP A 233 -14.50 39.39 8.62
N HIS A 234 -13.66 38.86 7.73
CA HIS A 234 -13.78 37.53 7.16
C HIS A 234 -12.40 36.88 7.15
N GLY A 235 -12.29 35.66 7.66
CA GLY A 235 -11.02 34.93 7.68
C GLY A 235 -11.02 33.77 8.66
N GLY A 236 -9.83 33.27 8.96
CA GLY A 236 -9.66 32.18 9.93
C GLY A 236 -8.33 32.30 10.68
N ASN A 237 -7.89 31.19 11.26
CA ASN A 237 -6.64 31.19 12.01
C ASN A 237 -5.44 31.40 11.05
N GLY A 238 -4.78 32.55 11.16
CA GLY A 238 -3.60 32.89 10.35
C GLY A 238 -3.91 33.42 8.94
N PHE A 239 -5.16 33.70 8.58
CA PHE A 239 -5.50 34.29 7.28
C PHE A 239 -6.70 35.24 7.33
N VAL A 240 -6.75 36.18 6.38
CA VAL A 240 -7.84 37.14 6.19
C VAL A 240 -8.29 37.10 4.73
N VAL A 241 -9.61 37.19 4.52
CA VAL A 241 -10.23 37.27 3.19
C VAL A 241 -10.69 38.71 2.99
N ASN A 242 -10.22 39.34 1.91
CA ASN A 242 -10.52 40.75 1.62
C ASN A 242 -11.72 40.90 0.68
N ASP A 243 -12.87 40.38 1.10
CA ASP A 243 -14.15 40.43 0.36
C ASP A 243 -15.16 41.45 0.94
N ILE A 244 -14.88 41.97 2.14
CA ILE A 244 -15.67 43.02 2.79
C ILE A 244 -15.11 44.39 2.43
N THR A 245 -15.96 45.25 1.88
CA THR A 245 -15.67 46.63 1.47
C THR A 245 -16.73 47.58 2.03
N SER A 246 -16.49 48.89 1.97
CA SER A 246 -17.44 49.90 2.46
C SER A 246 -18.78 49.90 1.72
N SER A 247 -18.86 49.32 0.52
CA SER A 247 -20.08 49.27 -0.28
C SER A 247 -20.91 47.99 -0.10
N ASN A 248 -20.35 46.93 0.50
CA ASN A 248 -21.03 45.63 0.68
C ASN A 248 -21.02 45.10 2.13
N ASN A 249 -20.63 45.94 3.10
CA ASN A 249 -20.49 45.52 4.50
C ASN A 249 -21.82 45.41 5.26
N ILE A 250 -22.96 45.88 4.74
CA ILE A 250 -24.25 45.77 5.40
C ILE A 250 -25.10 44.67 4.74
N ILE A 251 -25.51 43.68 5.52
CA ILE A 251 -26.37 42.58 5.06
C ILE A 251 -27.58 42.38 5.98
N TRP A 252 -28.63 41.76 5.44
CA TRP A 252 -29.71 41.20 6.25
C TRP A 252 -29.54 39.69 6.32
N SER A 253 -29.50 39.13 7.53
CA SER A 253 -29.30 37.70 7.75
C SER A 253 -30.32 37.13 8.73
N SER A 254 -30.60 35.83 8.62
CA SER A 254 -31.30 35.09 9.66
C SER A 254 -30.43 35.03 10.92
N PRO A 255 -30.99 35.07 12.14
CA PRO A 255 -30.23 34.86 13.37
C PRO A 255 -29.62 33.45 13.49
N ASN A 256 -30.07 32.50 12.67
CA ASN A 256 -29.61 31.11 12.71
C ASN A 256 -28.17 30.96 12.21
N GLY A 257 -27.38 30.15 12.92
CA GLY A 257 -25.98 29.86 12.56
C GLY A 257 -24.99 30.94 12.99
N TRP A 258 -25.48 32.04 13.56
CA TRP A 258 -24.65 33.03 14.24
C TRP A 258 -24.47 32.64 15.71
N ARG A 259 -23.38 33.12 16.32
CA ARG A 259 -23.08 33.01 17.75
C ARG A 259 -22.36 34.26 18.22
N HIS A 260 -22.37 34.54 19.52
CA HIS A 260 -21.48 35.55 20.07
C HIS A 260 -20.02 35.17 19.77
N CYS A 261 -19.23 36.14 19.34
CA CYS A 261 -17.80 35.92 19.16
C CYS A 261 -17.14 35.70 20.53
N ASN A 262 -16.25 34.70 20.62
CA ASN A 262 -15.36 34.53 21.75
C ASN A 262 -14.12 35.40 21.63
#